data_AF-X1N0T3-F1
#
_entry.id   AF-X1N0T3-F1
#
_cell.length_a   1.000
_cell.length_b   1.000
_cell.length_c   1.000
_cell.angle_alpha   90.00
_cell.angle_beta   90.00
_cell.angle_gamma   90.00
#
_symmetry.space_group_name_H-M   'P 1'
#
loop_
_entity.id
_entity.type
_entity.pdbx_description
1 polymer ?
#
loop_
_entity_poly.entity_id
_entity_poly.type
_entity_poly.pdbx_seq_one_letter_code
_entity_poly.pdbx_strand_id
1 'polypeptide(L)'
;MSPRERVLVALSHKEPDRVPVDLGATHNSSIHIDAYSKLKQYLGIQEEGEVSFVDIIQQAVTPGEKILEILEVDTRIISAKSPKNWKLTIHEEEDSYWFIDEWGVKWKKPKHGYYFDMVEHPLENATIKDLDDYSWP
;
A
#
# COMPACT_ATOMS: atom_id res chain seq x y z
N MET A 1 18.27 -22.30 3.48
CA MET A 1 18.73 -21.19 2.63
C MET A 1 18.35 -19.88 3.30
N SER A 2 19.07 -18.78 3.06
CA SER A 2 18.60 -17.45 3.45
C SER A 2 17.40 -17.03 2.59
N PRO A 3 16.56 -16.08 3.06
CA PRO A 3 15.45 -15.53 2.25
C PRO A 3 15.86 -15.11 0.84
N ARG A 4 16.96 -14.36 0.74
CA ARG A 4 17.49 -13.89 -0.56
C ARG A 4 17.89 -15.06 -1.46
N GLU A 5 18.60 -16.04 -0.94
CA GLU A 5 19.02 -17.22 -1.72
C GLU A 5 17.80 -18.01 -2.19
N ARG A 6 16.81 -18.21 -1.33
CA ARG A 6 15.54 -18.89 -1.63
C ARG A 6 14.83 -18.26 -2.82
N VAL A 7 14.67 -16.93 -2.80
CA VAL A 7 14.06 -16.19 -3.91
C VAL A 7 14.87 -16.33 -5.20
N LEU A 8 16.21 -16.18 -5.14
CA LEU A 8 17.07 -16.28 -6.31
C LEU A 8 17.09 -17.68 -6.94
N VAL A 9 17.04 -18.73 -6.12
CA VAL A 9 16.94 -20.12 -6.58
C VAL A 9 15.61 -20.36 -7.30
N ALA A 10 14.50 -19.91 -6.71
CA ALA A 10 13.18 -20.01 -7.33
C ALA A 10 13.09 -19.24 -8.65
N LEU A 11 13.60 -18.00 -8.72
CA LEU A 11 13.68 -17.21 -9.96
C LEU A 11 14.59 -17.86 -11.02
N SER A 12 15.52 -18.71 -10.61
CA SER A 12 16.36 -19.51 -11.51
C SER A 12 15.70 -20.83 -11.94
N HIS A 13 14.40 -21.00 -11.67
CA HIS A 13 13.62 -22.21 -11.98
C HIS A 13 14.21 -23.49 -11.36
N LYS A 14 14.80 -23.38 -10.17
CA LYS A 14 15.30 -24.51 -9.37
C LYS A 14 14.48 -24.62 -8.10
N GLU A 15 14.36 -25.84 -7.57
CA GLU A 15 13.63 -26.08 -6.33
C GLU A 15 14.40 -25.52 -5.11
N PRO A 16 13.85 -24.53 -4.39
CA PRO A 16 14.43 -24.02 -3.17
C PRO A 16 14.11 -24.94 -1.97
N ASP A 17 14.61 -24.59 -0.78
CA ASP A 17 14.31 -25.31 0.47
C ASP A 17 12.83 -25.23 0.90
N ARG A 18 12.10 -24.20 0.46
CA ARG A 18 10.63 -24.06 0.55
C ARG A 18 10.14 -22.98 -0.41
N VAL A 19 8.83 -22.93 -0.65
CA VAL A 19 8.20 -21.88 -1.47
C VAL A 19 8.51 -20.50 -0.89
N PRO A 20 9.07 -19.55 -1.67
CA PRO A 20 9.28 -18.19 -1.21
C PRO A 20 7.95 -17.49 -0.87
N VAL A 21 7.91 -16.72 0.20
CA VAL A 21 6.72 -15.98 0.65
C VAL A 21 6.93 -14.48 0.50
N ASP A 22 5.98 -13.81 -0.14
CA ASP A 22 5.90 -12.35 -0.21
C ASP A 22 4.70 -11.83 0.57
N LEU A 23 4.93 -10.83 1.42
CA LEU A 23 3.90 -10.03 2.07
C LEU A 23 4.46 -8.62 2.30
N GLY A 24 3.91 -7.65 1.59
CA GLY A 24 4.25 -6.24 1.73
C GLY A 24 5.54 -5.82 1.02
N ALA A 25 6.05 -6.57 0.03
CA ALA A 25 7.15 -6.07 -0.81
C ALA A 25 6.70 -5.13 -1.93
N THR A 26 5.40 -5.05 -2.20
CA THR A 26 4.79 -4.12 -3.15
C THR A 26 3.52 -3.52 -2.56
N HIS A 27 3.01 -2.46 -3.21
CA HIS A 27 1.71 -1.86 -2.85
C HIS A 27 0.54 -2.85 -3.02
N ASN A 28 0.68 -3.88 -3.86
CA ASN A 28 -0.37 -4.84 -4.18
C ASN A 28 -0.18 -6.23 -3.53
N SER A 29 0.96 -6.48 -2.91
CA SER A 29 1.25 -7.74 -2.21
C SER A 29 1.17 -7.58 -0.69
N SER A 30 0.53 -6.51 -0.21
CA SER A 30 0.28 -6.30 1.21
C SER A 30 -1.14 -6.74 1.62
N ILE A 31 -1.52 -6.43 2.85
CA ILE A 31 -2.74 -6.86 3.51
C ILE A 31 -3.61 -5.64 3.89
N HIS A 32 -4.91 -5.77 3.66
CA HIS A 32 -5.89 -4.74 4.04
C HIS A 32 -5.95 -4.55 5.56
N ILE A 33 -6.17 -3.32 6.03
CA ILE A 33 -6.21 -2.95 7.47
C ILE A 33 -7.13 -3.83 8.31
N ASP A 34 -8.33 -4.14 7.82
CA ASP A 34 -9.28 -5.00 8.55
C ASP A 34 -8.75 -6.43 8.72
N ALA A 35 -8.15 -7.00 7.68
CA ALA A 35 -7.57 -8.33 7.71
C ALA A 35 -6.32 -8.34 8.59
N TYR A 36 -5.49 -7.31 8.49
CA TYR A 36 -4.31 -7.13 9.35
C TYR A 36 -4.68 -7.04 10.82
N SER A 37 -5.74 -6.31 11.16
CA SER A 37 -6.23 -6.17 12.54
C SER A 37 -6.71 -7.50 13.10
N LYS A 38 -7.44 -8.29 12.29
CA LYS A 38 -7.86 -9.66 12.67
C LYS A 38 -6.66 -10.61 12.80
N LEU A 39 -5.66 -10.50 11.93
CA LEU A 39 -4.43 -11.29 12.00
C LEU A 39 -3.66 -10.97 13.29
N LYS A 40 -3.49 -9.69 13.64
CA LYS A 40 -2.86 -9.28 14.90
C LYS A 40 -3.57 -9.85 16.11
N GLN A 41 -4.91 -9.76 16.13
CA GLN A 41 -5.72 -10.33 17.20
C GLN A 41 -5.55 -11.84 17.31
N TYR A 42 -5.58 -12.55 16.18
CA TYR A 42 -5.41 -14.00 16.13
C TYR A 42 -4.03 -14.44 16.65
N LEU A 43 -2.98 -13.71 16.30
CA LEU A 43 -1.61 -13.98 16.73
C LEU A 43 -1.28 -13.45 18.14
N GLY A 44 -2.22 -12.78 18.82
CA GLY A 44 -2.00 -12.17 20.13
C GLY A 44 -0.94 -11.06 20.11
N ILE A 45 -0.78 -10.36 18.98
CA ILE A 45 0.21 -9.30 18.81
C ILE A 45 -0.40 -7.94 19.14
N GLN A 46 0.21 -7.25 20.09
CA GLN A 46 -0.03 -5.84 20.35
C GLN A 46 1.16 -5.05 19.84
N GLU A 47 0.94 -4.19 18.84
CA GLU A 47 1.92 -3.22 18.35
C GLU A 47 1.49 -1.84 18.83
N GLU A 48 2.42 -1.12 19.44
CA GLU A 48 2.22 0.29 19.81
C GLU A 48 2.46 1.17 18.59
N GLY A 49 1.68 2.24 18.44
CA GLY A 49 1.82 3.23 17.37
C GLY A 49 0.70 3.21 16.33
N GLU A 50 0.77 4.18 15.43
CA GLU A 50 -0.18 4.31 14.32
C GLU A 50 0.12 3.28 13.23
N VAL A 51 -0.94 2.77 12.60
CA VAL A 51 -0.81 1.90 11.44
C VAL A 51 -0.28 2.72 10.26
N SER A 52 0.85 2.28 9.70
CA SER A 52 1.37 2.81 8.45
C SER A 52 0.68 2.12 7.27
N PHE A 53 0.34 2.89 6.24
CA PHE A 53 -0.20 2.40 4.98
C PHE A 53 0.89 2.41 3.92
N VAL A 54 1.05 1.28 3.21
CA VAL A 54 1.84 1.24 1.98
C VAL A 54 1.02 1.80 0.82
N ASP A 55 -0.30 1.66 0.90
CA ASP A 55 -1.24 2.21 -0.07
C ASP A 55 -2.53 2.60 0.66
N ILE A 56 -2.80 3.90 0.75
CA ILE A 56 -3.99 4.42 1.41
C ILE A 56 -5.26 4.18 0.59
N ILE A 57 -5.17 4.14 -0.75
CA ILE A 57 -6.31 3.94 -1.64
C ILE A 57 -6.88 2.54 -1.43
N GLN A 58 -5.99 1.54 -1.44
CA GLN A 58 -6.32 0.14 -1.20
C GLN A 58 -6.51 -0.19 0.29
N GLN A 59 -6.27 0.78 1.19
CA GLN A 59 -6.21 0.57 2.65
C GLN A 59 -5.25 -0.58 3.03
N ALA A 60 -4.19 -0.75 2.25
CA ALA A 60 -3.17 -1.78 2.44
C ALA A 60 -2.09 -1.25 3.40
N VAL A 61 -1.81 -2.01 4.46
CA VAL A 61 -0.88 -1.57 5.50
C VAL A 61 0.57 -1.87 5.13
N THR A 62 1.51 -1.26 5.83
CA THR A 62 2.87 -1.77 5.94
C THR A 62 2.88 -2.78 7.09
N PRO A 63 3.06 -4.10 6.84
CA PRO A 63 3.05 -5.09 7.92
C PRO A 63 4.24 -4.86 8.87
N GLY A 64 4.01 -5.03 10.17
CA GLY A 64 5.05 -4.90 11.19
C GLY A 64 6.04 -6.07 11.14
N GLU A 65 7.27 -5.81 11.56
CA GLU A 65 8.39 -6.77 11.46
C GLU A 65 8.07 -8.09 12.18
N LYS A 66 7.42 -8.03 13.34
CA LYS A 66 7.04 -9.23 14.10
C LYS A 66 6.13 -10.16 13.29
N ILE A 67 5.19 -9.62 12.51
CA ILE A 67 4.33 -10.43 11.65
C ILE A 67 5.12 -11.00 10.47
N LEU A 68 6.01 -10.20 9.86
CA LEU A 68 6.87 -10.66 8.78
C LEU A 68 7.79 -11.80 9.23
N GLU A 69 8.31 -11.75 10.46
CA GLU A 69 9.12 -12.81 11.07
C GLU A 69 8.31 -14.08 11.34
N ILE A 70 7.12 -13.96 11.96
CA ILE A 70 6.23 -15.11 12.24
C ILE A 70 5.81 -15.83 10.96
N LEU A 71 5.54 -15.07 9.90
CA LEU A 71 5.15 -15.61 8.59
C LEU A 71 6.36 -16.00 7.73
N GLU A 72 7.58 -15.81 8.24
CA GLU A 72 8.84 -16.07 7.55
C GLU A 72 8.88 -15.43 6.16
N VAL A 73 8.51 -14.15 6.04
CA VAL A 73 8.43 -13.42 4.76
C VAL A 73 9.81 -13.16 4.19
N ASP A 74 10.00 -13.48 2.91
CA ASP A 74 11.31 -13.52 2.27
C ASP A 74 11.76 -12.20 1.62
N THR A 75 10.84 -11.23 1.56
CA THR A 75 10.98 -9.99 0.78
C THR A 75 10.78 -8.76 1.67
N ARG A 76 11.27 -7.61 1.21
CA ARG A 76 11.02 -6.30 1.82
C ARG A 76 10.81 -5.28 0.69
N ILE A 77 9.94 -4.31 0.92
CA ILE A 77 9.64 -3.26 -0.05
C ILE A 77 10.80 -2.27 -0.19
N ILE A 78 11.05 -1.86 -1.42
CA ILE A 78 11.79 -0.64 -1.75
C ILE A 78 10.84 0.20 -2.60
N SER A 79 10.39 1.34 -2.07
CA SER A 79 9.47 2.23 -2.76
C SER A 79 10.00 3.66 -2.78
N ALA A 80 9.55 4.42 -3.79
CA ALA A 80 9.75 5.87 -3.80
C ALA A 80 8.91 6.50 -2.68
N LYS A 81 9.44 7.56 -2.08
CA LYS A 81 8.65 8.41 -1.19
C LYS A 81 7.77 9.34 -2.01
N SER A 82 6.66 9.79 -1.43
CA SER A 82 5.85 10.84 -2.02
C SER A 82 6.68 12.12 -2.28
N PRO A 83 6.29 12.93 -3.27
CA PRO A 83 6.95 14.21 -3.56
C PRO A 83 7.02 15.12 -2.33
N LYS A 84 8.11 15.87 -2.16
CA LYS A 84 8.34 16.72 -0.98
C LYS A 84 7.31 17.84 -0.82
N ASN A 85 6.72 18.29 -1.92
CA ASN A 85 5.70 19.32 -2.01
C ASN A 85 4.28 18.78 -1.80
N TRP A 86 4.11 17.48 -1.63
CA TRP A 86 2.81 16.86 -1.37
C TRP A 86 2.76 16.25 0.03
N LYS A 87 1.59 16.32 0.65
CA LYS A 87 1.30 15.68 1.93
C LYS A 87 -0.13 15.16 1.93
N LEU A 88 -0.28 13.88 2.27
CA LEU A 88 -1.59 13.28 2.48
C LEU A 88 -2.39 14.07 3.52
N THR A 89 -3.53 14.59 3.10
CA THR A 89 -4.52 15.24 3.96
C THR A 89 -5.87 14.60 3.71
N ILE A 90 -6.35 13.84 4.70
CA ILE A 90 -7.65 13.20 4.63
C ILE A 90 -8.69 14.16 5.20
N HIS A 91 -9.72 14.41 4.40
CA HIS A 91 -10.90 15.18 4.78
C HIS A 91 -12.03 14.23 5.15
N GLU A 92 -12.81 14.58 6.17
CA GLU A 92 -13.97 13.82 6.63
C GLU A 92 -15.26 14.58 6.31
N GLU A 93 -16.23 13.87 5.73
CA GLU A 93 -17.61 14.29 5.52
C GLU A 93 -18.55 13.43 6.39
N GLU A 94 -19.86 13.68 6.35
CA GLU A 94 -20.83 12.94 7.14
C GLU A 94 -20.77 11.42 6.86
N ASP A 95 -20.68 11.05 5.58
CA ASP A 95 -20.81 9.68 5.09
C ASP A 95 -19.51 9.09 4.52
N SER A 96 -18.42 9.87 4.47
CA SER A 96 -17.24 9.51 3.68
C SER A 96 -15.96 10.23 4.12
N TYR A 97 -14.84 9.74 3.60
CA TYR A 97 -13.52 10.37 3.64
C TYR A 97 -13.07 10.66 2.22
N TRP A 98 -12.29 11.71 2.02
CA TRP A 98 -11.66 11.97 0.72
C TRP A 98 -10.30 12.64 0.86
N PHE A 99 -9.48 12.54 -0.19
CA PHE A 99 -8.23 13.28 -0.32
C PHE A 99 -7.93 13.54 -1.81
N ILE A 100 -6.96 14.40 -2.08
CA ILE A 100 -6.41 14.62 -3.41
C ILE A 100 -4.97 14.10 -3.41
N ASP A 101 -4.65 13.20 -4.34
CA ASP A 101 -3.31 12.63 -4.45
C ASP A 101 -2.31 13.60 -5.10
N GLU A 102 -1.05 13.18 -5.22
CA GLU A 102 0.01 13.98 -5.83
C GLU A 102 -0.18 14.22 -7.33
N TRP A 103 -1.07 13.46 -7.96
CA TRP A 103 -1.45 13.59 -9.36
C TRP A 103 -2.68 14.46 -9.56
N GLY A 104 -3.28 15.03 -8.50
CA GLY A 104 -4.49 15.85 -8.57
C GLY A 104 -5.79 15.07 -8.68
N VAL A 105 -5.77 13.74 -8.54
CA VAL A 105 -6.97 12.90 -8.54
C VAL A 105 -7.65 12.98 -7.19
N LYS A 106 -8.97 13.20 -7.19
CA LYS A 106 -9.76 13.12 -5.96
C LYS A 106 -10.24 11.70 -5.74
N TRP A 107 -9.92 11.21 -4.56
CA TRP A 107 -10.25 9.87 -4.08
C TRP A 107 -11.27 9.97 -2.96
N LYS A 108 -12.33 9.17 -2.99
CA LYS A 108 -13.39 9.15 -1.97
C LYS A 108 -13.70 7.75 -1.50
N LYS A 109 -13.83 7.56 -0.19
CA LYS A 109 -14.17 6.30 0.47
C LYS A 109 -15.36 6.50 1.40
N PRO A 110 -16.48 5.78 1.25
CA PRO A 110 -17.57 5.80 2.23
C PRO A 110 -17.08 5.34 3.62
N LYS A 111 -17.67 5.82 4.72
CA LYS A 111 -17.26 5.43 6.09
C LYS A 111 -17.29 3.93 6.34
N HIS A 112 -18.21 3.23 5.67
CA HIS A 112 -18.36 1.77 5.72
C HIS A 112 -17.82 1.06 4.47
N GLY A 113 -17.10 1.79 3.60
CA GLY A 113 -16.46 1.26 2.40
C GLY A 113 -15.02 0.79 2.67
N TYR A 114 -14.57 -0.16 1.85
CA TYR A 114 -13.24 -0.74 1.96
C TYR A 114 -12.15 0.09 1.26
N TYR A 115 -12.46 0.73 0.14
CA TYR A 115 -11.45 1.37 -0.70
C TYR A 115 -11.80 2.81 -1.01
N PHE A 116 -10.79 3.61 -1.34
CA PHE A 116 -11.03 4.88 -2.01
C PHE A 116 -11.23 4.63 -3.50
N ASP A 117 -12.28 5.22 -4.06
CA ASP A 117 -12.56 5.23 -5.49
C ASP A 117 -12.24 6.61 -6.07
N MET A 118 -11.81 6.65 -7.33
CA MET A 118 -11.66 7.92 -8.06
C MET A 118 -13.03 8.56 -8.25
N VAL A 119 -13.15 9.84 -7.91
CA VAL A 119 -14.40 10.59 -8.07
C VAL A 119 -14.24 11.89 -8.86
N GLU A 120 -13.04 12.44 -8.96
CA GLU A 120 -12.73 13.57 -9.84
C GLU A 120 -11.41 13.31 -10.56
N HIS A 121 -11.36 13.63 -11.86
CA HIS A 121 -10.24 13.31 -12.73
C HIS A 121 -9.63 14.63 -13.26
N PRO A 122 -8.38 14.98 -12.89
CA PRO A 122 -7.80 16.30 -13.18
C PRO A 122 -7.63 16.57 -14.69
N LEU A 123 -7.60 15.51 -15.49
CA LEU A 123 -7.42 15.57 -16.94
C LEU A 123 -8.69 15.21 -17.72
N GLU A 124 -9.87 15.18 -17.08
CA GLU A 124 -11.14 14.76 -17.74
C GLU A 124 -11.43 15.52 -19.04
N ASN A 125 -11.11 16.82 -19.05
CA ASN A 125 -11.34 17.71 -20.18
C ASN A 125 -10.03 18.22 -20.83
N ALA A 126 -8.88 17.60 -20.50
CA ALA A 126 -7.59 18.02 -21.00
C ALA A 126 -7.35 17.60 -22.45
N THR A 127 -6.67 18.45 -23.20
CA THR A 127 -6.08 18.12 -24.49
C THR A 127 -4.63 17.69 -24.32
N ILE A 128 -4.03 17.11 -25.37
CA ILE A 128 -2.60 16.73 -25.36
C ILE A 128 -1.71 17.93 -25.05
N LYS A 129 -2.07 19.13 -25.53
CA LYS A 129 -1.29 20.35 -25.29
C LYS A 129 -1.28 20.75 -23.82
N ASP A 130 -2.34 20.47 -23.08
CA ASP A 130 -2.44 20.83 -21.66
C ASP A 130 -1.50 19.98 -20.78
N LEU A 131 -0.96 18.87 -21.31
CA LEU A 131 0.01 18.03 -20.61
C LEU A 131 1.38 18.72 -20.42
N ASP A 132 1.73 19.65 -21.30
CA ASP A 132 3.00 20.40 -21.24
C ASP A 132 3.04 21.36 -20.03
N ASP A 133 1.86 21.88 -19.63
CA ASP A 133 1.70 22.84 -18.53
C ASP A 133 1.22 22.17 -17.24
N TYR A 134 0.98 20.86 -17.25
CA TYR A 134 0.51 20.13 -16.07
C TYR A 134 1.58 20.06 -14.99
N SER A 135 1.17 20.27 -13.74
CA SER A 135 2.06 20.18 -12.57
C SER A 135 2.25 18.72 -12.16
N TRP A 136 3.09 18.00 -12.92
CA TRP A 136 3.48 16.62 -12.63
C TRP A 136 4.21 16.50 -11.28
N PRO A 137 3.96 15.42 -10.51
CA PRO A 137 4.64 15.15 -9.24
C PRO A 137 6.15 14.86 -9.35
#